data_AF-A0A0B1TIS3-F1
#
_entry.id   AF-A0A0B1TIS3-F1
#
_cell.length_a   1.000
_cell.length_b   1.000
_cell.length_c   1.000
_cell.angle_alpha   90.00
_cell.angle_beta   90.00
_cell.angle_gamma   90.00
#
_symmetry.space_group_name_H-M   'P 1'
#
loop_
_entity.id
_entity.type
_entity.pdbx_description
1 polymer ?
#
loop_
_entity_poly.entity_id
_entity_poly.type
_entity_poly.pdbx_seq_one_letter_code
_entity_poly.pdbx_strand_id
1 'polypeptide(L)'
;MKNRVYLVEGKFVPKYAPCEQITGVSYESLQELSKKASADTVKDMWIRQLMVCPGMSSDRAQKVANRFPSMAAMMLQYSEVSDAEADCLLNLVVPEINRRVSAQLRKFFNSAIPASHRS
;
A
#
# COMPACT_ATOMS: atom_id res chain seq x y z
N MET A 1 44.56 27.35 21.93
CA MET A 1 45.59 27.08 20.91
C MET A 1 44.91 26.45 19.69
N LYS A 2 45.16 26.95 18.49
CA LYS A 2 44.45 26.57 17.25
C LYS A 2 45.12 25.34 16.62
N ASN A 3 44.41 24.23 16.50
CA ASN A 3 44.87 23.04 15.78
C ASN A 3 44.90 23.33 14.27
N ARG A 4 46.10 23.29 13.67
CA ARG A 4 46.29 23.37 12.22
C ARG A 4 46.27 21.95 11.65
N VAL A 5 45.30 21.68 10.78
CA VAL A 5 45.24 20.45 9.98
C VAL A 5 46.13 20.65 8.75
N TYR A 6 47.11 19.78 8.55
CA TYR A 6 47.90 19.75 7.32
C TYR A 6 47.27 18.74 6.36
N LEU A 7 46.87 19.19 5.17
CA LEU A 7 46.63 18.29 4.04
C LEU A 7 48.00 17.86 3.53
N VAL A 8 48.36 16.61 3.81
CA VAL A 8 49.54 15.98 3.21
C VAL A 8 49.13 15.53 1.81
N GLU A 9 49.62 16.22 0.77
CA GLU A 9 49.57 15.71 -0.60
C GLU A 9 50.54 14.51 -0.73
N GLY A 10 50.07 13.34 -0.30
CA GLY A 10 50.69 12.06 -0.58
C GLY A 10 49.84 11.29 -1.56
N LYS A 11 50.44 10.73 -2.62
CA LYS A 11 49.76 9.73 -3.46
C LYS A 11 49.34 8.56 -2.58
N PHE A 12 48.04 8.44 -2.33
CA PHE A 12 47.47 7.28 -1.66
C PHE A 12 47.62 6.08 -2.59
N VAL A 13 48.56 5.19 -2.28
CA VAL A 13 48.70 3.90 -2.96
C VAL A 13 48.03 2.87 -2.07
N PRO A 14 46.76 2.51 -2.29
CA PRO A 14 46.14 1.45 -1.51
C PRO A 14 46.87 0.15 -1.87
N LYS A 15 47.57 -0.44 -0.91
CA LYS A 15 47.95 -1.85 -0.99
C LYS A 15 46.65 -2.64 -1.01
N TYR A 16 46.24 -3.09 -2.19
CA TYR A 16 45.01 -3.84 -2.43
C TYR A 16 44.89 -4.97 -1.40
N ALA A 17 43.98 -4.82 -0.44
CA ALA A 17 43.30 -5.97 0.15
C ALA A 17 42.56 -6.68 -1.00
N PRO A 18 42.44 -8.03 -0.97
CA PRO A 18 41.63 -8.72 -1.97
C PRO A 18 40.25 -8.07 -2.00
N CYS A 19 39.91 -7.43 -3.12
CA CYS A 19 38.55 -6.98 -3.34
C CYS A 19 37.70 -8.23 -3.44
N GLU A 20 37.09 -8.63 -2.32
CA GLU A 20 35.89 -9.45 -2.38
C GLU A 20 34.95 -8.70 -3.31
N GLN A 21 34.73 -9.26 -4.50
CA GLN A 21 33.72 -8.77 -5.40
C GLN A 21 32.41 -8.93 -4.66
N ILE A 22 31.86 -7.83 -4.15
CA ILE A 22 30.51 -7.79 -3.61
C ILE A 22 29.60 -8.10 -4.80
N THR A 23 29.33 -9.38 -5.03
CA THR A 23 28.32 -9.83 -5.98
C THR A 23 26.99 -9.49 -5.35
N GLY A 24 26.45 -8.35 -5.75
CA GLY A 24 25.22 -7.78 -5.22
C GLY A 24 24.65 -6.74 -6.19
N VAL A 25 23.51 -6.18 -5.80
CA VAL A 25 22.81 -5.17 -6.58
C VAL A 25 23.70 -3.92 -6.72
N SER A 26 23.84 -3.38 -7.93
CA SER A 26 24.71 -2.21 -8.18
C SER A 26 24.28 -0.99 -7.34
N TYR A 27 25.23 -0.10 -7.04
CA TYR A 27 24.93 1.12 -6.29
C TYR A 27 23.88 1.97 -7.02
N GLU A 28 23.96 2.03 -8.34
CA GLU A 28 23.00 2.71 -9.20
C GLU A 28 21.61 2.09 -9.04
N SER A 29 21.50 0.76 -9.05
CA SER A 29 20.25 0.06 -8.78
C SER A 29 19.70 0.34 -7.37
N LEU A 30 20.55 0.41 -6.35
CA LEU A 30 20.14 0.79 -5.00
C LEU A 30 19.69 2.25 -4.92
N GLN A 31 20.36 3.15 -5.64
CA GLN A 31 20.01 4.56 -5.71
C GLN A 31 18.65 4.75 -6.40
N GLU A 32 18.38 4.04 -7.49
CA GLU A 32 17.07 4.01 -8.16
C GLU A 32 15.97 3.50 -7.24
N LEU A 33 16.20 2.39 -6.53
CA LEU A 33 15.25 1.84 -5.57
C LEU A 33 15.01 2.77 -4.37
N SER A 34 15.99 3.60 -4.02
CA SER A 34 15.92 4.55 -2.91
C SER A 34 15.37 5.92 -3.32
N LYS A 35 15.02 6.12 -4.59
CA LYS A 35 14.36 7.36 -5.02
C LYS A 35 13.04 7.52 -4.27
N LYS A 36 12.74 8.77 -3.93
CA LYS A 36 11.56 9.17 -3.15
C LYS A 36 10.30 8.54 -3.74
N ALA A 37 9.47 7.96 -2.88
CA ALA A 37 8.23 7.28 -3.26
C ALA A 37 7.42 8.12 -4.27
N SER A 38 7.00 7.47 -5.35
CA SER A 38 6.15 8.07 -6.39
C SER A 38 4.86 8.65 -5.79
N ALA A 39 4.27 9.64 -6.48
CA ALA A 39 2.98 10.18 -6.06
C ALA A 39 1.92 9.07 -6.05
N ASP A 40 1.32 8.84 -4.88
CA ASP A 40 0.24 7.88 -4.70
C ASP A 40 -1.08 8.47 -5.19
N THR A 41 -1.84 7.71 -5.99
CA THR A 41 -3.17 8.14 -6.40
C THR A 41 -4.23 7.78 -5.35
N VAL A 42 -5.40 8.44 -5.41
CA VAL A 42 -6.55 8.08 -4.56
C VAL A 42 -6.95 6.62 -4.74
N LYS A 43 -6.82 6.09 -5.95
CA LYS A 43 -7.09 4.68 -6.25
C LYS A 43 -6.07 3.76 -5.57
N ASP A 44 -4.79 4.14 -5.56
CA ASP A 44 -3.74 3.38 -4.85
C ASP A 44 -3.98 3.35 -3.34
N MET A 45 -4.40 4.48 -2.76
CA MET A 45 -4.80 4.54 -1.35
C MET A 45 -6.00 3.64 -1.08
N TRP A 46 -7.01 3.69 -1.94
CA TRP A 46 -8.21 2.90 -1.79
C TRP A 46 -7.92 1.39 -1.83
N ILE A 47 -7.09 0.95 -2.77
CA ILE A 47 -6.64 -0.44 -2.84
C ILE A 47 -5.91 -0.86 -1.56
N ARG A 48 -5.03 0.00 -1.02
CA ARG A 48 -4.35 -0.29 0.26
C ARG A 48 -5.32 -0.38 1.43
N GLN A 49 -6.32 0.50 1.50
CA GLN A 49 -7.35 0.45 2.54
C GLN A 49 -8.15 -0.86 2.49
N LEU A 50 -8.49 -1.35 1.30
CA LEU A 50 -9.18 -2.63 1.12
C LEU A 50 -8.33 -3.83 1.60
N MET A 51 -7.02 -3.78 1.40
CA MET A 51 -6.09 -4.83 1.82
C MET A 51 -5.86 -4.89 3.35
N VAL A 52 -6.41 -3.95 4.13
CA VAL A 52 -6.36 -4.02 5.61
C VAL A 52 -7.20 -5.19 6.14
N CYS A 53 -8.23 -5.61 5.40
CA CYS A 53 -9.09 -6.72 5.81
C CYS A 53 -8.43 -8.09 5.55
N PRO A 54 -8.36 -9.00 6.55
CA PRO A 54 -7.82 -10.33 6.36
C PRO A 54 -8.51 -11.09 5.21
N GLY A 55 -7.72 -11.69 4.32
CA GLY A 55 -8.23 -12.41 3.14
C GLY A 55 -8.38 -11.54 1.88
N MET A 56 -8.07 -10.25 1.96
CA MET A 56 -7.97 -9.36 0.80
C MET A 56 -6.55 -9.36 0.23
N SER A 57 -6.38 -10.03 -0.90
CA SER A 57 -5.16 -9.90 -1.70
C SER A 57 -5.19 -8.62 -2.54
N SER A 58 -4.03 -8.22 -3.06
CA SER A 58 -3.92 -7.11 -4.01
C SER A 58 -4.83 -7.29 -5.24
N ASP A 59 -4.89 -8.50 -5.81
CA ASP A 59 -5.79 -8.82 -6.94
C ASP A 59 -7.28 -8.59 -6.60
N ARG A 60 -7.73 -9.10 -5.44
CA ARG A 60 -9.12 -8.91 -4.98
C ARG A 60 -9.42 -7.45 -4.72
N ALA A 61 -8.52 -6.74 -4.06
CA ALA A 61 -8.67 -5.31 -3.78
C ALA A 61 -8.72 -4.48 -5.07
N GLN A 62 -7.89 -4.82 -6.07
CA GLN A 62 -7.92 -4.16 -7.37
C GLN A 62 -9.26 -4.34 -8.09
N LYS A 63 -9.85 -5.54 -8.04
CA LYS A 63 -11.17 -5.83 -8.62
C LYS A 63 -12.28 -5.02 -7.96
N VAL A 64 -12.28 -4.94 -6.63
CA VAL A 64 -13.22 -4.07 -5.89
C VAL A 64 -13.01 -2.61 -6.26
N ALA A 65 -11.77 -2.13 -6.28
CA ALA A 65 -11.45 -0.75 -6.63
C ALA A 65 -11.78 -0.39 -8.08
N ASN A 66 -11.82 -1.37 -9.00
CA ASN A 66 -12.27 -1.14 -10.37
C ASN A 66 -13.79 -0.94 -10.46
N ARG A 67 -14.56 -1.58 -9.57
CA ARG A 67 -16.01 -1.41 -9.53
C ARG A 67 -16.44 -0.22 -8.69
N PHE A 68 -15.81 -0.04 -7.54
CA PHE A 68 -16.03 1.05 -6.61
C PHE A 68 -14.73 1.87 -6.55
N PRO A 69 -14.61 2.96 -7.34
CA PRO A 69 -13.34 3.69 -7.48
C PRO A 69 -12.90 4.41 -6.21
N SER A 70 -13.76 4.52 -5.21
CA SER A 70 -13.47 5.11 -3.90
C SER A 70 -14.32 4.48 -2.80
N MET A 71 -13.92 4.70 -1.55
CA MET A 71 -14.70 4.32 -0.37
C MET A 71 -16.11 4.92 -0.41
N ALA A 72 -16.24 6.19 -0.82
CA ALA A 72 -17.53 6.89 -0.89
C ALA A 72 -18.49 6.20 -1.87
N ALA A 73 -17.99 5.78 -3.05
CA ALA A 73 -18.81 5.07 -4.03
C ALA A 73 -19.32 3.72 -3.50
N MET A 74 -18.49 3.02 -2.72
CA MET A 74 -18.90 1.76 -2.06
C MET A 74 -19.92 2.01 -0.95
N MET A 75 -19.74 3.06 -0.14
CA MET A 75 -20.66 3.37 0.95
C MET A 75 -22.05 3.80 0.46
N LEU A 76 -22.12 4.56 -0.63
CA LEU A 76 -23.39 4.91 -1.28
C LEU A 76 -24.17 3.65 -1.70
N GLN A 77 -23.46 2.65 -2.21
CA GLN A 77 -24.07 1.37 -2.57
C GLN A 77 -24.52 0.57 -1.35
N TYR A 78 -23.78 0.63 -0.24
CA TYR A 78 -24.23 0.02 1.02
C TYR A 78 -25.47 0.69 1.62
N SER A 79 -25.70 1.99 1.39
CA SER A 79 -26.92 2.67 1.87
C SER A 79 -28.17 2.37 1.05
N GLU A 80 -28.02 1.90 -0.20
CA GLU A 80 -29.14 1.59 -1.09
C GLU A 80 -29.69 0.17 -0.91
N VAL A 81 -28.94 -0.71 -0.24
CA VAL A 81 -29.28 -2.14 -0.09
C VAL A 81 -29.73 -2.47 1.33
N SER A 82 -30.53 -3.52 1.47
CA SER A 82 -30.93 -4.02 2.79
C SER A 82 -29.74 -4.62 3.55
N ASP A 83 -29.83 -4.66 4.89
CA ASP A 83 -28.77 -5.20 5.75
C ASP A 83 -28.34 -6.64 5.41
N ALA A 84 -29.30 -7.47 4.95
CA ALA A 84 -29.04 -8.85 4.56
C ALA A 84 -28.28 -8.96 3.21
N GLU A 85 -28.59 -8.05 2.27
CA GLU A 85 -27.92 -7.96 0.97
C GLU A 85 -26.54 -7.31 1.08
N ALA A 86 -26.40 -6.32 1.97
CA ALA A 86 -25.15 -5.63 2.24
C ALA A 86 -24.03 -6.60 2.65
N ASP A 87 -24.32 -7.64 3.45
CA ASP A 87 -23.32 -8.65 3.83
C ASP A 87 -22.78 -9.43 2.62
N CYS A 88 -23.55 -9.53 1.54
CA CYS A 88 -23.21 -10.30 0.34
C CYS A 88 -22.85 -9.41 -0.87
N LEU A 89 -23.01 -8.09 -0.77
CA LEU A 89 -22.86 -7.14 -1.87
C LEU A 89 -21.55 -7.37 -2.66
N LEU A 90 -20.42 -7.43 -1.97
CA LEU A 90 -19.12 -7.56 -2.64
C LEU A 90 -18.91 -8.94 -3.25
N ASN A 91 -19.51 -9.99 -2.68
CA ASN A 91 -19.49 -11.33 -3.25
C ASN A 91 -20.32 -11.42 -4.54
N LEU A 92 -21.46 -10.71 -4.60
CA LEU A 92 -22.31 -10.66 -5.80
C LEU A 92 -21.62 -9.89 -6.95
N VAL A 93 -20.87 -8.85 -6.59
CA VAL A 93 -20.25 -7.93 -7.54
C VAL A 93 -18.85 -8.39 -7.97
N VAL A 94 -18.13 -9.07 -7.08
CA VAL A 94 -16.80 -9.62 -7.31
C VAL A 94 -16.81 -11.10 -6.87
N PRO A 95 -17.03 -12.05 -7.80
CA PRO A 95 -17.21 -13.47 -7.47
C PRO A 95 -16.05 -14.09 -6.68
N GLU A 96 -14.83 -13.57 -6.82
CA GLU A 96 -13.63 -14.05 -6.13
C GLU A 96 -13.57 -13.65 -4.65
N ILE A 97 -14.48 -12.78 -4.21
CA ILE A 97 -14.64 -12.41 -2.80
C ILE A 97 -15.67 -13.34 -2.19
N ASN A 98 -15.26 -14.10 -1.18
CA ASN A 98 -16.20 -14.94 -0.45
C ASN A 98 -17.12 -14.09 0.46
N ARG A 99 -18.27 -14.67 0.81
CA ARG A 99 -19.27 -14.01 1.66
C ARG A 99 -18.72 -13.56 3.02
N ARG A 100 -17.76 -14.31 3.59
CA ARG A 100 -17.14 -13.97 4.88
C ARG A 100 -16.35 -12.66 4.80
N VAL A 101 -15.54 -12.48 3.76
CA VAL A 101 -14.75 -11.27 3.52
C VAL A 101 -15.68 -10.09 3.20
N SER A 102 -16.74 -10.31 2.41
CA SER A 102 -17.77 -9.30 2.14
C SER A 102 -18.41 -8.76 3.42
N ALA A 103 -18.84 -9.65 4.32
CA ALA A 103 -19.41 -9.26 5.61
C ALA A 103 -18.40 -8.56 6.53
N GLN A 104 -17.12 -8.97 6.50
CA GLN A 104 -16.06 -8.30 7.25
C GLN A 104 -15.80 -6.87 6.76
N LEU A 105 -15.76 -6.67 5.44
CA LEU A 105 -15.60 -5.35 4.84
C LEU A 105 -16.74 -4.41 5.23
N ARG A 106 -18.00 -4.88 5.11
CA ARG A 106 -19.16 -4.11 5.57
C ARG A 106 -19.01 -3.68 7.04
N LYS A 107 -18.67 -4.62 7.93
CA LYS A 107 -18.48 -4.32 9.36
C LYS A 107 -17.38 -3.29 9.58
N PHE A 108 -16.23 -3.44 8.91
CA PHE A 108 -15.11 -2.53 9.02
C PHE A 108 -15.50 -1.11 8.60
N PHE A 109 -16.08 -0.93 7.42
CA PHE A 109 -16.40 0.40 6.91
C PHE A 109 -17.63 1.03 7.59
N ASN A 110 -18.63 0.25 8.00
CA ASN A 110 -19.74 0.78 8.80
C ASN A 110 -19.31 1.21 10.22
N SER A 111 -18.25 0.60 10.78
CA SER A 111 -17.69 1.02 12.06
C SER A 111 -16.81 2.28 11.95
N ALA A 112 -16.23 2.53 10.77
CA ALA A 112 -15.42 3.71 10.50
C ALA A 112 -16.27 4.99 10.32
N ILE A 113 -17.58 4.85 10.08
CA ILE A 113 -18.51 5.97 9.95
C ILE A 113 -19.17 6.25 11.31
N PRO A 114 -19.01 7.47 11.87
CA PRO A 114 -19.71 7.88 13.08
C PRO A 114 -21.22 7.73 12.90
N ALA A 115 -21.92 7.30 13.96
CA ALA A 115 -23.36 7.05 13.94
C ALA A 115 -24.20 8.27 13.49
N SER A 116 -23.63 9.48 13.49
CA SER A 116 -24.28 10.73 13.06
C SER A 116 -24.54 10.84 11.55
N HIS A 117 -23.98 9.96 10.72
CA HIS A 117 -24.15 9.96 9.25
C HIS A 117 -24.90 8.73 8.70
N ARG A 118 -25.55 7.94 9.56
CA ARG A 118 -26.45 6.85 9.13
C ARG A 118 -27.86 7.42 8.98
N SER A 119 -28.12 8.04 7.83
CA SER A 119 -29.45 8.46 7.39
C SER A 119 -30.26 7.27 6.87
#